data_AF-A0A7V4A8C4-F1
#
_entry.id   AF-A0A7V4A8C4-F1
#
_cell.length_a   1.000
_cell.length_b   1.000
_cell.length_c   1.000
_cell.angle_alpha   90.00
_cell.angle_beta   90.00
_cell.angle_gamma   90.00
#
_symmetry.space_group_name_H-M   'P 1'
#
loop_
_entity.id
_entity.type
_entity.pdbx_description
1 polymer ?
#
loop_
_entity_poly.entity_id
_entity_poly.type
_entity_poly.pdbx_seq_one_letter_code
_entity_poly.pdbx_strand_id
1 'polypeptide(L)'
;MQFLPLLFFISLNLSNYKVKVIYGGKEIKSIALEDYLKGVVAGEMPPSWHPEALKAQAVIARSFTIYHIKKGKNYFFASERDQVWIPKEKWLNYSEKIEKAVDDTRGYVLTFPSGEVAPGFFHSTCGGKTENATELWEGDENLKLIVSVKCSKCYDSPYFFWREKIKKDEIIRVSREIGDMITQKIISLSYDIFAEYSETGRVKKLFLPYGVFLNYYDMRNKLNLKSNFFKFEFDGEYFIFYGRGNGHGVGLCQWGAKKLAEEGLKWNEILKFYFPLLKIKKIY
;
A
#
# COMPACT_ATOMS: atom_id res chain seq x y z
N MET A 1 -30.79 -16.49 20.63
CA MET A 1 -29.49 -16.67 21.32
C MET A 1 -28.49 -15.73 20.67
N GLN A 2 -28.25 -14.61 21.33
CA GLN A 2 -27.33 -13.55 20.88
C GLN A 2 -25.90 -13.98 21.24
N PHE A 3 -25.07 -14.25 20.24
CA PHE A 3 -23.63 -14.40 20.45
C PHE A 3 -23.05 -13.01 20.75
N LEU A 4 -22.71 -12.73 22.02
CA LEU A 4 -21.77 -11.66 22.34
C LEU A 4 -20.38 -12.08 21.82
N PRO A 5 -19.68 -11.27 21.02
CA PRO A 5 -18.26 -11.51 20.80
C PRO A 5 -17.54 -11.14 22.08
N LEU A 6 -16.96 -12.15 22.72
CA LEU A 6 -16.07 -12.01 23.84
C LEU A 6 -14.84 -11.20 23.37
N LEU A 7 -14.83 -9.90 23.65
CA LEU A 7 -13.68 -9.02 23.43
C LEU A 7 -12.54 -9.46 24.36
N PHE A 8 -11.75 -10.43 23.92
CA PHE A 8 -10.44 -10.73 24.50
C PHE A 8 -9.47 -9.60 24.14
N PHE A 9 -9.58 -8.46 24.82
CA PHE A 9 -8.49 -7.48 24.86
C PHE A 9 -7.39 -8.05 25.78
N ILE A 10 -6.60 -8.99 25.27
CA ILE A 10 -5.26 -9.19 25.83
C ILE A 10 -4.53 -7.88 25.58
N SER A 11 -4.14 -7.17 26.64
CA SER A 11 -3.32 -5.97 26.49
C SER A 11 -1.97 -6.41 25.89
N LEU A 12 -1.82 -6.21 24.58
CA LEU A 12 -0.57 -6.48 23.88
C LEU A 12 0.51 -5.59 24.47
N ASN A 13 1.54 -6.21 25.09
CA ASN A 13 2.73 -5.49 25.52
C ASN A 13 3.58 -5.16 24.28
N LEU A 14 3.26 -4.03 23.65
CA LEU A 14 3.86 -3.62 22.38
C LEU A 14 5.36 -3.30 22.49
N SER A 15 5.84 -2.88 23.66
CA SER A 15 7.26 -2.52 23.83
C SER A 15 8.20 -3.72 23.69
N ASN A 16 7.69 -4.92 23.99
CA ASN A 16 8.42 -6.20 23.91
C ASN A 16 7.82 -7.15 22.86
N TYR A 17 6.88 -6.68 22.04
CA TYR A 17 6.23 -7.52 21.05
C TYR A 17 7.23 -7.96 19.97
N LYS A 18 7.10 -9.21 19.54
CA LYS A 18 7.92 -9.77 18.49
C LYS A 18 7.09 -10.18 17.29
N VAL A 19 7.58 -9.82 16.11
CA VAL A 19 6.97 -10.04 14.80
C VAL A 19 7.62 -11.23 14.13
N LYS A 20 6.82 -12.12 13.55
CA LYS A 20 7.29 -13.18 12.66
C LYS A 20 7.31 -12.66 11.23
N VAL A 21 8.38 -12.96 10.49
CA VAL A 21 8.57 -12.46 9.12
C VAL A 21 8.76 -13.63 8.18
N ILE A 22 8.09 -13.64 7.03
CA ILE A 22 8.32 -14.59 5.94
C ILE A 22 9.17 -13.89 4.87
N TYR A 23 10.41 -14.34 4.68
CA TYR A 23 11.37 -13.79 3.73
C TYR A 23 11.88 -14.88 2.80
N GLY A 24 11.77 -14.68 1.48
CA GLY A 24 12.17 -15.69 0.48
C GLY A 24 11.46 -17.04 0.65
N GLY A 25 10.19 -17.03 1.10
CA GLY A 25 9.40 -18.24 1.36
C GLY A 25 9.74 -18.97 2.66
N LYS A 26 10.66 -18.45 3.49
CA LYS A 26 11.06 -19.04 4.77
C LYS A 26 10.63 -18.17 5.94
N GLU A 27 10.16 -18.78 7.02
CA GLU A 27 9.90 -18.07 8.29
C GLU A 27 11.24 -17.70 8.94
N ILE A 28 11.48 -16.40 9.06
CA ILE A 28 12.53 -15.84 9.91
C ILE A 28 11.97 -15.73 11.33
N LYS A 29 12.76 -16.21 12.31
CA LYS A 29 12.40 -16.22 13.74
C LYS A 29 12.02 -14.83 14.26
N SER A 30 11.14 -14.85 15.25
CA SER A 30 10.57 -13.74 16.06
C SER A 30 11.52 -12.55 16.31
N ILE A 31 11.30 -11.43 15.60
CA ILE A 31 12.10 -10.18 15.64
C ILE A 31 11.40 -9.14 16.53
N ALA A 32 12.11 -8.39 17.37
CA ALA A 32 11.47 -7.31 18.14
C ALA A 32 10.81 -6.28 17.20
N LEU A 33 9.65 -5.74 17.58
CA LEU A 33 8.85 -4.86 16.73
C LEU A 33 9.67 -3.69 16.15
N GLU A 34 10.47 -3.01 16.97
CA GLU A 34 11.27 -1.88 16.50
C GLU A 34 12.40 -2.30 15.54
N ASP A 35 13.04 -3.46 15.77
CA ASP A 35 14.05 -3.99 14.85
C ASP A 35 13.44 -4.43 13.52
N TYR A 36 12.24 -5.02 13.57
CA TYR A 36 11.45 -5.31 12.38
C TYR A 36 11.18 -4.03 11.59
N LEU A 37 10.74 -2.96 12.26
CA LEU A 37 10.44 -1.68 11.61
C LEU A 37 11.67 -1.02 10.97
N LYS A 38 12.87 -1.16 11.56
CA LYS A 38 14.11 -0.69 10.93
C LYS A 38 14.35 -1.40 9.59
N GLY A 39 14.13 -2.72 9.53
CA GLY A 39 14.23 -3.48 8.29
C GLY A 39 13.13 -3.13 7.26
N VAL A 40 11.93 -2.74 7.72
CA VAL A 40 10.88 -2.22 6.83
C VAL A 40 11.30 -0.89 6.23
N VAL A 41 11.67 0.09 7.05
CA VAL A 41 12.06 1.42 6.56
C VAL A 41 13.26 1.33 5.61
N ALA A 42 14.22 0.44 5.89
CA ALA A 42 15.35 0.17 4.99
C ALA A 42 14.96 -0.47 3.66
N GLY A 43 13.91 -1.28 3.64
CA GLY A 43 13.39 -1.88 2.40
C GLY A 43 12.53 -0.92 1.58
N GLU A 44 11.83 0.00 2.24
CA GLU A 44 10.82 0.87 1.64
C GLU A 44 11.35 2.22 1.18
N MET A 45 12.35 2.78 1.86
CA MET A 45 12.89 4.11 1.56
C MET A 45 14.41 4.10 1.45
N PRO A 46 15.00 4.80 0.46
CA PRO A 46 16.44 5.02 0.41
C PRO A 46 16.93 5.74 1.67
N PRO A 47 18.02 5.29 2.33
CA PRO A 47 18.55 5.93 3.53
C PRO A 47 19.03 7.37 3.30
N SER A 48 19.33 7.74 2.05
CA SER A 48 19.71 9.10 1.67
C SER A 48 18.56 10.11 1.80
N TRP A 49 17.30 9.66 1.76
CA TRP A 49 16.13 10.53 1.82
C TRP A 49 16.02 11.29 3.13
N HIS A 50 15.35 12.44 3.12
CA HIS A 50 15.28 13.35 4.26
C HIS A 50 14.83 12.64 5.57
N PRO A 51 15.46 12.89 6.73
CA PRO A 51 15.13 12.19 7.98
C PRO A 51 13.64 12.25 8.35
N GLU A 52 12.98 13.38 8.10
CA GLU A 52 11.55 13.55 8.39
C GLU A 52 10.65 12.66 7.52
N ALA A 53 11.06 12.32 6.29
CA ALA A 53 10.35 11.35 5.46
C ALA A 53 10.53 9.92 6.00
N LEU A 54 11.72 9.56 6.44
CA LEU A 54 12.01 8.26 7.08
C LEU A 54 11.22 8.10 8.38
N LYS A 55 11.12 9.16 9.20
CA LYS A 55 10.30 9.20 10.41
C LYS A 55 8.81 9.01 10.11
N ALA A 56 8.29 9.67 9.06
CA ALA A 56 6.92 9.48 8.62
C ALA A 56 6.68 8.01 8.20
N GLN A 57 7.60 7.41 7.43
CA GLN A 57 7.51 5.99 7.04
C GLN A 57 7.56 5.06 8.26
N ALA A 58 8.41 5.33 9.26
CA ALA A 58 8.49 4.52 10.47
C ALA A 58 7.17 4.46 11.23
N VAL A 59 6.50 5.61 11.41
CA VAL A 59 5.18 5.69 12.07
C VAL A 59 4.11 4.95 11.27
N ILE A 60 4.13 5.09 9.94
CA ILE A 60 3.19 4.41 9.05
C ILE A 60 3.38 2.89 9.08
N ALA A 61 4.63 2.43 8.97
CA ALA A 61 4.95 1.01 9.04
C ALA A 61 4.52 0.40 10.39
N ARG A 62 4.77 1.12 11.49
CA ARG A 62 4.32 0.72 12.84
C ARG A 62 2.81 0.63 12.95
N SER A 63 2.10 1.61 12.39
CA SER A 63 0.64 1.65 12.39
C SER A 63 0.07 0.47 11.61
N PHE A 64 0.60 0.18 10.41
CA PHE A 64 0.23 -0.99 9.62
C PHE A 64 0.43 -2.30 10.39
N THR A 65 1.61 -2.49 10.97
CA THR A 65 1.95 -3.71 11.69
C THR A 65 1.06 -3.93 12.91
N ILE A 66 0.87 -2.91 13.74
CA ILE A 66 0.04 -3.02 14.95
C ILE A 66 -1.44 -3.18 14.60
N TYR A 67 -1.94 -2.50 13.56
CA TYR A 67 -3.31 -2.68 13.08
C TYR A 67 -3.58 -4.16 12.71
N HIS A 68 -2.70 -4.77 11.92
CA HIS A 68 -2.88 -6.16 11.50
C HIS A 68 -2.70 -7.16 12.65
N ILE A 69 -1.76 -6.93 13.56
CA ILE A 69 -1.61 -7.75 14.78
C ILE A 69 -2.91 -7.73 15.59
N LYS A 70 -3.52 -6.56 15.78
CA LYS A 70 -4.80 -6.42 16.51
C LYS A 70 -5.97 -7.10 15.80
N LYS A 71 -5.89 -7.29 14.49
CA LYS A 71 -6.86 -8.07 13.69
C LYS A 71 -6.50 -9.56 13.62
N GLY A 72 -5.56 -10.03 14.43
CA GLY A 72 -5.21 -11.46 14.57
C GLY A 72 -4.07 -11.95 13.67
N LYS A 73 -3.42 -11.07 12.89
CA LYS A 73 -2.29 -11.46 12.05
C LYS A 73 -1.06 -11.77 12.91
N ASN A 74 -0.41 -12.90 12.64
CA ASN A 74 0.71 -13.42 13.43
C ASN A 74 2.04 -13.51 12.67
N TYR A 75 2.08 -13.21 11.37
CA TYR A 75 3.30 -13.12 10.55
C TYR A 75 3.13 -12.07 9.44
N PHE A 76 4.25 -11.55 8.90
CA PHE A 76 4.26 -10.57 7.80
C PHE A 76 5.15 -11.05 6.66
N PHE A 77 4.68 -10.93 5.42
CA PHE A 77 5.48 -11.21 4.23
C PHE A 77 6.40 -10.03 3.92
N ALA A 78 7.69 -10.29 3.75
CA ALA A 78 8.67 -9.29 3.34
C ALA A 78 8.58 -8.97 1.84
N SER A 79 7.47 -8.38 1.42
CA SER A 79 7.11 -8.08 0.03
C SER A 79 5.98 -7.05 -0.01
N GLU A 80 5.63 -6.56 -1.21
CA GLU A 80 4.47 -5.68 -1.43
C GLU A 80 3.12 -6.26 -0.95
N ARG A 81 3.06 -7.56 -0.60
CA ARG A 81 1.87 -8.16 0.03
C ARG A 81 1.60 -7.61 1.43
N ASP A 82 2.65 -7.27 2.17
CA ASP A 82 2.54 -6.59 3.45
C ASP A 82 3.37 -5.33 3.43
N GLN A 83 4.68 -5.48 3.64
CA GLN A 83 5.66 -4.40 3.58
C GLN A 83 6.99 -5.02 3.12
N VAL A 84 7.73 -4.30 2.27
CA VAL A 84 9.09 -4.69 1.95
C VAL A 84 9.91 -4.65 3.24
N TRP A 85 10.58 -5.75 3.54
CA TRP A 85 11.48 -5.87 4.67
C TRP A 85 12.79 -6.49 4.19
N ILE A 86 13.91 -5.89 4.58
CA ILE A 86 15.24 -6.42 4.27
C ILE A 86 16.01 -6.70 5.56
N PRO A 87 16.74 -7.83 5.62
CA PRO A 87 17.55 -8.17 6.78
C PRO A 87 18.77 -7.23 6.87
N LYS A 88 19.33 -7.07 8.08
CA LYS A 88 20.36 -6.05 8.38
C LYS A 88 21.60 -6.17 7.49
N GLU A 89 21.93 -7.36 7.05
CA GLU A 89 23.08 -7.64 6.16
C GLU A 89 22.92 -7.04 4.76
N LYS A 90 21.68 -6.70 4.35
CA LYS A 90 21.38 -6.06 3.06
C LYS A 90 21.24 -4.55 3.15
N TRP A 91 21.43 -3.98 4.33
CA TRP A 91 21.28 -2.54 4.51
C TRP A 91 22.42 -1.79 3.84
N LEU A 92 22.10 -0.63 3.27
CA LEU A 92 23.08 0.23 2.60
C LEU A 92 23.88 1.04 3.63
N ASN A 93 24.99 1.65 3.17
CA ASN A 93 25.68 2.70 3.94
C ASN A 93 24.67 3.82 4.31
N TYR A 94 24.87 4.48 5.47
CA TYR A 94 23.96 5.49 6.05
C TYR A 94 22.69 4.97 6.77
N SER A 95 22.62 3.67 7.07
CA SER A 95 21.44 3.10 7.75
C SER A 95 21.25 3.52 9.21
N GLU A 96 22.25 4.13 9.85
CA GLU A 96 22.09 4.75 11.18
C GLU A 96 20.98 5.80 11.20
N LYS A 97 20.78 6.51 10.08
CA LYS A 97 19.70 7.49 9.91
C LYS A 97 18.32 6.82 9.93
N ILE A 98 18.23 5.59 9.41
CA ILE A 98 17.01 4.77 9.48
C ILE A 98 16.76 4.32 10.91
N GLU A 99 17.80 3.79 11.58
CA GLU A 99 17.70 3.37 12.98
C GLU A 99 17.21 4.55 13.85
N LYS A 100 17.85 5.71 13.71
CA LYS A 100 17.46 6.94 14.39
C LYS A 100 16.04 7.39 14.07
N ALA A 101 15.60 7.31 12.82
CA ALA A 101 14.24 7.69 12.45
C ALA A 101 13.18 6.80 13.13
N VAL A 102 13.44 5.49 13.22
CA VAL A 102 12.57 4.54 13.92
C VAL A 102 12.58 4.81 15.42
N ASP A 103 13.77 4.99 16.01
CA ASP A 103 13.93 5.21 17.45
C ASP A 103 13.36 6.56 17.90
N ASP A 104 13.58 7.65 17.16
CA ASP A 104 13.01 8.98 17.42
C ASP A 104 11.47 8.98 17.34
N THR A 105 10.87 8.02 16.64
CA THR A 105 9.41 7.89 16.49
C THR A 105 8.84 6.69 17.22
N ARG A 106 9.61 6.09 18.13
CA ARG A 106 9.20 4.91 18.89
C ARG A 106 7.84 5.13 19.55
N GLY A 107 6.94 4.17 19.37
CA GLY A 107 5.60 4.18 19.95
C GLY A 107 4.59 5.10 19.27
N TYR A 108 4.98 5.94 18.32
CA TYR A 108 4.04 6.78 17.56
C TYR A 108 3.34 5.97 16.47
N VAL A 109 2.01 6.11 16.40
CA VAL A 109 1.11 5.49 15.42
C VAL A 109 0.01 6.45 14.97
N LEU A 110 -0.63 6.12 13.86
CA LEU A 110 -1.93 6.66 13.48
C LEU A 110 -3.06 5.97 14.24
N THR A 111 -4.05 6.76 14.65
CA THR A 111 -5.28 6.24 15.26
C THR A 111 -6.50 6.88 14.62
N PHE A 112 -7.59 6.13 14.53
CA PHE A 112 -8.91 6.69 14.29
C PHE A 112 -9.32 7.65 15.42
N PRO A 113 -10.32 8.51 15.21
CA PRO A 113 -10.85 9.37 16.25
C PRO A 113 -11.27 8.62 17.52
N SER A 114 -11.74 7.37 17.38
CA SER A 114 -12.07 6.43 18.47
C SER A 114 -10.89 6.07 19.36
N GLY A 115 -9.65 6.23 18.88
CA GLY A 115 -8.43 5.84 19.57
C GLY A 115 -7.88 4.48 19.16
N GLU A 116 -8.62 3.72 18.35
CA GLU A 116 -8.12 2.49 17.75
C GLU A 116 -7.00 2.80 16.74
N VAL A 117 -6.01 1.90 16.65
CA VAL A 117 -4.90 2.07 15.70
C VAL A 117 -5.46 1.96 14.28
N ALA A 118 -5.11 2.93 13.43
CA ALA A 118 -5.49 2.94 12.04
C ALA A 118 -4.41 2.25 11.19
N PRO A 119 -4.76 1.63 10.04
CA PRO A 119 -3.75 1.06 9.16
C PRO A 119 -2.90 2.16 8.52
N GLY A 120 -1.58 1.98 8.56
CA GLY A 120 -0.64 2.85 7.85
C GLY A 120 -0.48 2.41 6.40
N PHE A 121 -1.40 2.80 5.51
CA PHE A 121 -1.26 2.53 4.09
C PHE A 121 -0.28 3.50 3.41
N PHE A 122 0.55 2.99 2.50
CA PHE A 122 1.53 3.80 1.77
C PHE A 122 1.89 3.18 0.44
N HIS A 123 2.41 4.01 -0.46
CA HIS A 123 2.82 3.59 -1.80
C HIS A 123 3.92 4.52 -2.32
N SER A 124 4.60 4.10 -3.38
CA SER A 124 5.72 4.87 -3.94
C SER A 124 5.31 6.25 -4.43
N THR A 125 4.42 6.32 -5.42
CA THR A 125 4.11 7.56 -6.14
C THR A 125 2.62 7.62 -6.46
N CYS A 126 1.91 8.67 -6.04
CA CYS A 126 0.45 8.74 -6.21
C CYS A 126 -0.02 9.20 -7.60
N GLY A 127 0.86 9.80 -8.42
CA GLY A 127 0.45 10.35 -9.72
C GLY A 127 -0.41 11.63 -9.63
N GLY A 128 -0.30 12.39 -8.53
CA GLY A 128 -0.90 13.72 -8.37
C GLY A 128 -2.04 13.83 -7.35
N LYS A 129 -2.62 12.71 -6.91
CA LYS A 129 -3.58 12.63 -5.80
C LYS A 129 -3.65 11.20 -5.28
N THR A 130 -3.91 11.01 -3.98
CA THR A 130 -4.07 9.68 -3.37
C THR A 130 -5.48 9.12 -3.66
N GLU A 131 -5.78 7.91 -3.19
CA GLU A 131 -7.05 7.23 -3.34
C GLU A 131 -7.75 7.03 -1.98
N ASN A 132 -9.07 6.95 -1.98
CA ASN A 132 -9.85 6.57 -0.80
C ASN A 132 -9.60 5.09 -0.47
N ALA A 133 -9.37 4.76 0.81
CA ALA A 133 -9.12 3.37 1.21
C ALA A 133 -10.28 2.42 0.87
N THR A 134 -11.52 2.93 0.89
CA THR A 134 -12.74 2.18 0.58
C THR A 134 -12.86 1.75 -0.88
N GLU A 135 -12.04 2.29 -1.78
CA GLU A 135 -12.01 1.79 -3.17
C GLU A 135 -11.22 0.49 -3.32
N LEU A 136 -10.40 0.14 -2.33
CA LEU A 136 -9.52 -1.04 -2.36
C LEU A 136 -9.86 -2.06 -1.28
N TRP A 137 -10.31 -1.61 -0.12
CA TRP A 137 -10.58 -2.46 1.03
C TRP A 137 -11.95 -2.18 1.62
N GLU A 138 -12.69 -3.26 1.88
CA GLU A 138 -14.01 -3.25 2.51
C GLU A 138 -13.95 -3.89 3.91
N GLY A 139 -15.05 -3.86 4.65
CA GLY A 139 -15.20 -4.60 5.92
C GLY A 139 -14.71 -3.90 7.19
N ASP A 140 -14.18 -2.68 7.09
CA ASP A 140 -13.94 -1.80 8.23
C ASP A 140 -14.44 -0.39 7.91
N GLU A 141 -15.55 0.02 8.53
CA GLU A 141 -16.18 1.32 8.26
C GLU A 141 -15.27 2.50 8.58
N ASN A 142 -14.28 2.34 9.45
CA ASN A 142 -13.35 3.42 9.77
C ASN A 142 -12.42 3.77 8.61
N LEU A 143 -12.29 2.89 7.60
CA LEU A 143 -11.51 3.16 6.39
C LEU A 143 -12.04 4.34 5.59
N LYS A 144 -13.31 4.74 5.77
CA LYS A 144 -13.87 5.98 5.19
C LYS A 144 -13.15 7.25 5.64
N LEU A 145 -12.35 7.17 6.71
CA LEU A 145 -11.53 8.29 7.21
C LEU A 145 -10.16 8.37 6.54
N ILE A 146 -9.76 7.37 5.75
CA ILE A 146 -8.55 7.41 4.94
C ILE A 146 -8.95 7.83 3.53
N VAL A 147 -8.98 9.15 3.34
CA VAL A 147 -9.52 9.81 2.16
C VAL A 147 -8.44 10.22 1.16
N SER A 148 -8.85 10.44 -0.09
CA SER A 148 -8.02 11.02 -1.13
C SER A 148 -7.59 12.44 -0.76
N VAL A 149 -6.31 12.75 -0.99
CA VAL A 149 -5.72 14.09 -0.87
C VAL A 149 -4.99 14.44 -2.18
N LYS A 150 -5.09 15.70 -2.59
CA LYS A 150 -4.32 16.21 -3.74
C LYS A 150 -2.84 16.26 -3.36
N CYS A 151 -1.96 15.76 -4.21
CA CYS A 151 -0.53 15.69 -3.95
C CYS A 151 0.27 16.26 -5.13
N SER A 152 0.61 17.53 -5.03
CA SER A 152 1.44 18.25 -6.02
C SER A 152 2.94 18.07 -5.80
N LYS A 153 3.35 17.04 -5.05
CA LYS A 153 4.71 16.92 -4.49
C LYS A 153 5.50 15.73 -5.00
N CYS A 154 4.89 14.86 -5.80
CA CYS A 154 5.56 13.66 -6.31
C CYS A 154 5.87 13.71 -7.82
N TYR A 155 5.72 14.88 -8.46
CA TYR A 155 5.87 15.05 -9.91
C TYR A 155 7.30 14.79 -10.42
N ASP A 156 8.30 14.90 -9.54
CA ASP A 156 9.71 14.64 -9.80
C ASP A 156 10.09 13.17 -9.60
N SER A 157 9.14 12.33 -9.19
CA SER A 157 9.35 10.88 -9.10
C SER A 157 9.60 10.30 -10.50
N PRO A 158 10.64 9.47 -10.68
CA PRO A 158 10.86 8.74 -11.94
C PRO A 158 9.73 7.73 -12.22
N TYR A 159 8.89 7.45 -11.23
CA TYR A 159 7.74 6.56 -11.34
C TYR A 159 6.41 7.33 -11.53
N PHE A 160 6.47 8.64 -11.82
CA PHE A 160 5.27 9.45 -11.96
C PHE A 160 4.48 9.13 -13.23
N PHE A 161 5.12 8.91 -14.37
CA PHE A 161 4.46 8.48 -15.61
C PHE A 161 5.01 7.13 -16.05
N TRP A 162 4.15 6.31 -16.63
CA TRP A 162 4.53 5.04 -17.22
C TRP A 162 3.64 4.72 -18.42
N ARG A 163 4.17 3.91 -19.33
CA ARG A 163 3.46 3.37 -20.48
C ARG A 163 3.74 1.89 -20.59
N GLU A 164 2.69 1.09 -20.69
CA GLU A 164 2.79 -0.36 -20.87
C GLU A 164 1.98 -0.79 -22.09
N LYS A 165 2.52 -1.73 -22.87
CA LYS A 165 1.88 -2.26 -24.08
C LYS A 165 1.69 -3.76 -23.91
N ILE A 166 0.44 -4.22 -23.92
CA ILE A 166 0.08 -5.63 -23.70
C ILE A 166 -0.66 -6.16 -24.93
N LYS A 167 -0.21 -7.31 -25.45
CA LYS A 167 -0.84 -7.93 -26.63
C LYS A 167 -2.26 -8.42 -26.28
N LYS A 168 -3.19 -8.32 -27.22
CA LYS A 168 -4.57 -8.80 -27.06
C LYS A 168 -4.63 -10.24 -26.55
N ASP A 169 -3.79 -11.12 -27.10
CA ASP A 169 -3.74 -12.54 -26.73
C ASP A 169 -3.38 -12.76 -25.26
N GLU A 170 -2.52 -11.90 -24.71
CA GLU A 170 -2.14 -11.94 -23.30
C GLU A 170 -3.31 -11.54 -22.40
N ILE A 171 -4.07 -10.52 -22.78
CA ILE A 171 -5.29 -10.13 -22.05
C ILE A 171 -6.34 -11.25 -22.09
N ILE A 172 -6.50 -11.90 -23.25
CA ILE A 172 -7.41 -13.06 -23.39
C ILE A 172 -6.94 -14.22 -22.51
N ARG A 173 -5.62 -14.48 -22.46
CA ARG A 173 -5.05 -15.52 -21.59
C ARG A 173 -5.36 -15.24 -20.12
N VAL A 174 -5.09 -14.03 -19.64
CA VAL A 174 -5.39 -13.62 -18.25
C VAL A 174 -6.89 -13.73 -17.94
N SER A 175 -7.74 -13.30 -18.86
CA SER A 175 -9.20 -13.43 -18.74
C SER A 175 -9.62 -14.91 -18.58
N ARG A 176 -9.07 -15.83 -19.40
CA ARG A 176 -9.37 -17.27 -19.30
C ARG A 176 -8.82 -17.95 -18.05
N GLU A 177 -7.70 -17.46 -17.51
CA GLU A 177 -7.13 -18.00 -16.25
C GLU A 177 -8.03 -17.71 -15.04
N ILE A 178 -8.77 -16.61 -15.09
CA ILE A 178 -9.63 -16.16 -13.98
C ILE A 178 -11.07 -16.64 -14.17
N GLY A 179 -11.59 -16.60 -15.39
CA GLY A 179 -12.95 -17.03 -15.68
C GLY A 179 -13.12 -18.54 -15.58
N ASP A 180 -14.21 -19.02 -14.98
CA ASP A 180 -14.50 -20.45 -14.94
C ASP A 180 -14.88 -21.00 -16.35
N MET A 181 -14.73 -22.31 -16.53
CA MET A 181 -15.00 -22.98 -17.82
C MET A 181 -16.44 -22.83 -18.32
N ILE A 182 -17.40 -22.56 -17.42
CA ILE A 182 -18.83 -22.43 -17.73
C ILE A 182 -19.09 -21.05 -18.34
N THR A 183 -18.54 -20.01 -17.72
CA THR A 183 -18.60 -18.61 -18.16
C THR A 183 -17.97 -18.45 -19.55
N GLN A 184 -16.86 -19.16 -19.80
CA GLN A 184 -16.19 -19.18 -21.12
C GLN A 184 -17.04 -19.82 -22.24
N LYS A 185 -17.94 -20.75 -21.91
CA LYS A 185 -18.85 -21.40 -22.87
C LYS A 185 -20.15 -20.62 -23.09
N ILE A 186 -20.65 -19.93 -22.07
CA ILE A 186 -21.93 -19.20 -22.11
C ILE A 186 -21.75 -17.81 -22.70
N ILE A 187 -20.66 -17.10 -22.37
CA ILE A 187 -20.40 -15.74 -22.86
C ILE A 187 -19.63 -15.83 -24.17
N SER A 188 -20.32 -16.21 -25.24
CA SER A 188 -19.80 -15.97 -26.58
C SER A 188 -19.90 -14.46 -26.88
N LEU A 189 -18.76 -13.81 -27.14
CA LEU A 189 -18.64 -12.60 -27.96
C LEU A 189 -18.92 -11.21 -27.35
N SER A 190 -18.47 -10.90 -26.12
CA SER A 190 -18.11 -9.50 -25.82
C SER A 190 -16.60 -9.40 -25.61
N TYR A 191 -15.91 -8.84 -26.60
CA TYR A 191 -14.48 -8.51 -26.52
C TYR A 191 -14.22 -7.17 -25.83
N ASP A 192 -15.27 -6.50 -25.37
CA ASP A 192 -15.18 -5.14 -24.87
C ASP A 192 -14.43 -5.13 -23.54
N ILE A 193 -13.26 -4.50 -23.58
CA ILE A 193 -12.49 -4.16 -22.39
C ILE A 193 -12.88 -2.74 -22.02
N PHE A 194 -13.39 -2.58 -20.81
CA PHE A 194 -13.76 -1.28 -20.28
C PHE A 194 -13.40 -1.18 -18.80
N ALA A 195 -13.37 0.05 -18.29
CA ALA A 195 -12.98 0.31 -16.92
C ALA A 195 -14.09 1.06 -16.17
N GLU A 196 -14.36 0.61 -14.96
CA GLU A 196 -15.06 1.39 -13.95
C GLU A 196 -14.03 2.24 -13.20
N TYR A 197 -14.32 3.54 -13.03
CA TYR A 197 -13.41 4.49 -12.40
C TYR A 197 -13.93 4.93 -11.04
N SER A 198 -13.02 5.07 -10.07
CA SER A 198 -13.28 5.79 -8.82
C SER A 198 -13.43 7.30 -9.08
N GLU A 199 -13.94 8.03 -8.08
CA GLU A 199 -14.02 9.49 -8.12
C GLU A 199 -12.64 10.16 -8.30
N THR A 200 -11.56 9.50 -7.88
CA THR A 200 -10.21 10.04 -8.09
C THR A 200 -9.69 9.82 -9.51
N GLY A 201 -10.40 9.01 -10.31
CA GLY A 201 -10.09 8.70 -11.70
C GLY A 201 -9.18 7.48 -11.87
N ARG A 202 -8.97 6.68 -10.82
CA ARG A 202 -8.30 5.38 -10.92
C ARG A 202 -9.29 4.32 -11.38
N VAL A 203 -8.79 3.30 -12.06
CA VAL A 203 -9.57 2.12 -12.44
C VAL A 203 -9.84 1.30 -11.18
N LYS A 204 -11.12 1.19 -10.81
CA LYS A 204 -11.58 0.31 -9.73
C LYS A 204 -11.66 -1.13 -10.20
N LYS A 205 -12.27 -1.32 -11.37
CA LYS A 205 -12.40 -2.62 -12.04
C LYS A 205 -12.06 -2.46 -13.52
N LEU A 206 -11.16 -3.30 -14.02
CA LEU A 206 -10.92 -3.46 -15.45
C LEU A 206 -11.66 -4.72 -15.91
N PHE A 207 -12.75 -4.53 -16.64
CA PHE A 207 -13.52 -5.62 -17.21
C PHE A 207 -12.80 -6.16 -18.44
N LEU A 208 -12.60 -7.47 -18.45
CA LEU A 208 -12.01 -8.23 -19.53
C LEU A 208 -13.12 -9.03 -20.26
N PRO A 209 -12.81 -9.67 -21.39
CA PRO A 209 -13.73 -10.60 -22.02
C PRO A 209 -14.19 -11.71 -21.06
N TYR A 210 -15.27 -12.40 -21.42
CA TYR A 210 -15.87 -13.48 -20.63
C TYR A 210 -16.37 -13.04 -19.23
N GLY A 211 -16.73 -11.77 -19.05
CA GLY A 211 -17.36 -11.28 -17.81
C GLY A 211 -16.43 -11.21 -16.59
N VAL A 212 -15.13 -11.37 -16.79
CA VAL A 212 -14.12 -11.28 -15.74
C VAL A 212 -13.77 -9.82 -15.49
N PHE A 213 -13.49 -9.44 -14.24
CA PHE A 213 -12.87 -8.16 -13.93
C PHE A 213 -11.60 -8.32 -13.11
N LEU A 214 -10.65 -7.40 -13.32
CA LEU A 214 -9.44 -7.27 -12.52
C LEU A 214 -9.59 -6.12 -11.54
N ASN A 215 -9.28 -6.35 -10.26
CA ASN A 215 -9.05 -5.27 -9.29
C ASN A 215 -7.59 -4.78 -9.34
N TYR A 216 -7.20 -3.87 -8.45
CA TYR A 216 -5.81 -3.37 -8.35
C TYR A 216 -4.77 -4.49 -8.26
N TYR A 217 -4.98 -5.48 -7.39
CA TYR A 217 -4.03 -6.56 -7.16
C TYR A 217 -3.90 -7.47 -8.39
N ASP A 218 -5.01 -7.76 -9.07
CA ASP A 218 -4.98 -8.55 -10.30
C ASP A 218 -4.27 -7.79 -11.42
N MET A 219 -4.57 -6.50 -11.59
CA MET A 219 -3.88 -5.64 -12.57
C MET A 219 -2.36 -5.57 -12.31
N ARG A 220 -1.95 -5.46 -11.04
CA ARG A 220 -0.53 -5.43 -10.65
C ARG A 220 0.15 -6.78 -10.88
N ASN A 221 -0.48 -7.88 -10.48
CA ASN A 221 0.17 -9.20 -10.46
C ASN A 221 0.04 -9.98 -11.78
N LYS A 222 -1.06 -9.80 -12.51
CA LYS A 222 -1.33 -10.51 -13.77
C LYS A 222 -0.90 -9.72 -15.00
N LEU A 223 -1.06 -8.40 -14.97
CA LEU A 223 -0.72 -7.52 -16.10
C LEU A 223 0.55 -6.69 -15.87
N ASN A 224 1.19 -6.82 -14.70
CA ASN A 224 2.40 -6.07 -14.32
C ASN A 224 2.23 -4.54 -14.40
N LEU A 225 0.99 -4.04 -14.28
CA LEU A 225 0.71 -2.60 -14.34
C LEU A 225 1.22 -1.92 -13.07
N LYS A 226 1.84 -0.74 -13.23
CA LYS A 226 2.51 -0.07 -12.10
C LYS A 226 1.53 0.50 -11.08
N SER A 227 0.33 0.84 -11.51
CA SER A 227 -0.77 1.34 -10.69
C SER A 227 -2.10 1.06 -11.39
N ASN A 228 -3.21 1.31 -10.71
CA ASN A 228 -4.52 1.39 -11.36
C ASN A 228 -4.89 2.82 -11.83
N PHE A 229 -3.93 3.75 -11.88
CA PHE A 229 -4.19 5.12 -12.33
C PHE A 229 -3.81 5.32 -13.79
N PHE A 230 -4.66 4.82 -14.70
CA PHE A 230 -4.37 4.87 -16.13
C PHE A 230 -5.61 5.09 -16.99
N LYS A 231 -5.35 5.45 -18.24
CA LYS A 231 -6.25 5.28 -19.38
C LYS A 231 -5.63 4.29 -20.35
N PHE A 232 -6.43 3.73 -21.25
CA PHE A 232 -5.92 2.80 -22.25
C PHE A 232 -6.66 2.96 -23.56
N GLU A 233 -5.99 2.55 -24.64
CA GLU A 233 -6.53 2.45 -25.98
C GLU A 233 -6.18 1.08 -26.57
N PHE A 234 -6.92 0.68 -27.60
CA PHE A 234 -6.68 -0.56 -28.33
C PHE A 234 -6.41 -0.24 -29.80
N ASP A 235 -5.25 -0.65 -30.30
CA ASP A 235 -4.82 -0.38 -31.69
C ASP A 235 -5.20 -1.48 -32.69
N GLY A 236 -5.92 -2.52 -32.24
CA GLY A 236 -6.26 -3.71 -33.05
C GLY A 236 -5.44 -4.95 -32.70
N GLU A 237 -4.22 -4.77 -32.18
CA GLU A 237 -3.35 -5.87 -31.74
C GLU A 237 -2.95 -5.75 -30.27
N TYR A 238 -2.85 -4.53 -29.74
CA TYR A 238 -2.36 -4.24 -28.41
C TYR A 238 -3.24 -3.27 -27.65
N PHE A 239 -3.32 -3.51 -26.34
CA PHE A 239 -3.79 -2.54 -25.37
C PHE A 239 -2.59 -1.70 -24.92
N ILE A 240 -2.70 -0.39 -25.10
CA ILE A 240 -1.68 0.58 -24.70
C ILE A 240 -2.20 1.33 -23.49
N PHE A 241 -1.55 1.13 -22.35
CA PHE A 241 -1.90 1.75 -21.08
C PHE A 241 -1.01 2.97 -20.84
N TYR A 242 -1.64 4.12 -20.61
CA TYR A 242 -1.01 5.38 -20.24
C TYR A 242 -1.35 5.68 -18.79
N GLY A 243 -0.38 5.49 -17.91
CA GLY A 243 -0.62 5.56 -16.49
C GLY A 243 0.32 6.50 -15.75
N ARG A 244 -0.03 6.72 -14.49
CA ARG A 244 0.73 7.56 -13.58
C ARG A 244 0.81 6.97 -12.18
N GLY A 245 1.90 7.25 -11.49
CA GLY A 245 2.17 6.72 -10.16
C GLY A 245 2.55 5.24 -10.14
N ASN A 246 2.91 4.77 -8.95
CA ASN A 246 3.36 3.41 -8.69
C ASN A 246 2.88 2.98 -7.31
N GLY A 247 2.18 1.85 -7.27
CA GLY A 247 1.48 1.32 -6.10
C GLY A 247 0.00 1.70 -6.06
N HIS A 248 -0.64 1.34 -4.95
CA HIS A 248 -2.10 1.34 -4.81
C HIS A 248 -2.72 2.73 -4.60
N GLY A 249 -1.92 3.75 -4.32
CA GLY A 249 -2.36 5.15 -4.28
C GLY A 249 -3.01 5.61 -2.98
N VAL A 250 -3.28 4.73 -2.02
CA VAL A 250 -3.94 5.08 -0.73
C VAL A 250 -2.90 5.52 0.31
N GLY A 251 -3.26 6.52 1.13
CA GLY A 251 -2.44 6.96 2.27
C GLY A 251 -1.17 7.70 1.87
N LEU A 252 -0.05 7.41 2.53
CA LEU A 252 1.21 8.13 2.36
C LEU A 252 1.81 7.88 0.96
N CYS A 253 2.07 8.94 0.20
CA CYS A 253 2.90 8.87 -1.01
C CYS A 253 4.37 9.10 -0.63
N GLN A 254 5.22 8.08 -0.77
CA GLN A 254 6.63 8.12 -0.35
C GLN A 254 7.42 9.26 -1.03
N TRP A 255 7.30 9.41 -2.34
CA TRP A 255 7.95 10.50 -3.07
C TRP A 255 7.42 11.88 -2.70
N GLY A 256 6.11 11.99 -2.45
CA GLY A 256 5.54 13.26 -1.98
C GLY A 256 5.97 13.59 -0.54
N ALA A 257 6.10 12.59 0.34
CA ALA A 257 6.64 12.73 1.68
C ALA A 257 8.10 13.18 1.66
N LYS A 258 8.94 12.61 0.77
CA LYS A 258 10.30 13.07 0.52
C LYS A 258 10.33 14.56 0.19
N LYS A 259 9.53 14.99 -0.79
CA LYS A 259 9.51 16.39 -1.24
C LYS A 259 8.99 17.34 -0.17
N LEU A 260 7.93 16.98 0.55
CA LEU A 260 7.42 17.78 1.68
C LEU A 260 8.47 17.92 2.79
N ALA A 261 9.22 16.85 3.07
CA ALA A 261 10.30 16.89 4.04
C ALA A 261 11.45 17.80 3.59
N GLU A 262 11.82 17.78 2.30
CA GLU A 262 12.81 18.69 1.70
C GLU A 262 12.35 20.15 1.69
N GLU A 263 11.04 20.40 1.68
CA GLU A 263 10.43 21.72 1.84
C GLU A 263 10.30 22.15 3.32
N GLY A 264 10.79 21.34 4.26
CA GLY A 264 10.93 21.68 5.67
C GLY A 264 9.83 21.14 6.60
N LEU A 265 8.82 20.43 6.08
CA LEU A 265 7.79 19.85 6.92
C LEU A 265 8.38 18.74 7.82
N LYS A 266 7.92 18.72 9.07
CA LYS A 266 8.21 17.65 10.02
C LYS A 266 7.37 16.42 9.73
N TRP A 267 7.85 15.26 10.19
CA TRP A 267 7.20 13.97 9.94
C TRP A 267 5.72 13.98 10.33
N ASN A 268 5.36 14.59 11.45
CA ASN A 268 3.99 14.67 11.94
C ASN A 268 3.11 15.58 11.07
N GLU A 269 3.67 16.61 10.45
CA GLU A 269 2.97 17.48 9.49
C GLU A 269 2.74 16.76 8.16
N ILE A 270 3.74 16.00 7.69
CA ILE A 270 3.62 15.12 6.52
C ILE A 270 2.50 14.09 6.73
N LEU A 271 2.44 13.45 7.90
CA LEU A 271 1.38 12.50 8.22
C LEU A 271 0.00 13.17 8.31
N LYS A 272 -0.10 14.36 8.90
CA LYS A 272 -1.35 15.13 8.92
C LYS A 272 -1.81 15.52 7.51
N PHE A 273 -0.88 15.78 6.59
CA PHE A 273 -1.21 16.07 5.20
C PHE A 273 -1.85 14.85 4.50
N TYR A 274 -1.27 13.65 4.66
CA TYR A 274 -1.78 12.44 4.01
C TYR A 274 -2.96 11.78 4.73
N PHE A 275 -3.12 12.02 6.03
CA PHE A 275 -4.16 11.44 6.87
C PHE A 275 -4.89 12.52 7.68
N PRO A 276 -5.58 13.46 7.02
CA PRO A 276 -6.13 14.65 7.67
C PRO A 276 -7.22 14.36 8.70
N LEU A 277 -7.87 13.19 8.61
CA LEU A 277 -8.95 12.77 9.52
C LEU A 277 -8.48 11.80 10.62
N LEU A 278 -7.19 11.45 10.63
CA LEU A 278 -6.59 10.58 11.66
C LEU A 278 -5.80 11.40 12.69
N LYS A 279 -5.51 10.77 13.82
CA LYS A 279 -4.71 11.35 14.90
C LYS A 279 -3.37 10.63 14.98
N ILE A 280 -2.34 11.34 15.42
CA ILE A 280 -1.03 10.76 15.77
C ILE A 280 -0.98 10.61 17.29
N LYS A 281 -0.71 9.41 17.79
CA LYS A 281 -0.60 9.13 19.23
C LYS A 281 0.63 8.28 19.53
N LYS A 282 1.26 8.53 20.68
CA LYS A 282 2.26 7.64 21.26
C LYS A 282 1.57 6.63 22.16
N ILE A 283 1.81 5.34 21.95
CA ILE A 283 1.07 4.25 22.62
C ILE A 283 1.95 3.29 23.45
N TYR A 284 3.27 3.47 23.44
CA TYR A 284 4.25 2.84 24.34
C TYR A 284 5.59 3.59 24.29
#